data_AF-D6TNA2-F1
#
_entry.id   AF-D6TNA2-F1
#
_cell.length_a   1.000
_cell.length_b   1.000
_cell.length_c   1.000
_cell.angle_alpha   90.00
_cell.angle_beta   90.00
_cell.angle_gamma   90.00
#
_symmetry.space_group_name_H-M   'P 1'
#
loop_
_entity.id
_entity.type
_entity.pdbx_description
1 polymer ?
#
loop_
_entity_poly.entity_id
_entity_poly.type
_entity_poly.pdbx_seq_one_letter_code
_entity_poly.pdbx_strand_id
1 'polypeptide(L)'
;MNLYEQLHVVHERLEGIGAHDDSMDLVEKLLKRAEPTKHEKTSVAQIQVVRHMLRMPEVIDNYNIYNDLQELLSEREESDIAAREDAAPAAYVDTSHRPKPKSFYKAQKDKAKKKG
;
A
#
# COMPACT_ATOMS: atom_id res chain seq x y z
N MET A 1 7.35 7.77 -5.38
CA MET A 1 8.30 8.37 -4.43
C MET A 1 9.55 7.52 -4.43
N ASN A 2 10.72 8.12 -4.55
CA ASN A 2 12.02 7.43 -4.50
C ASN A 2 12.42 7.10 -3.05
N LEU A 3 13.56 6.42 -2.85
CA LEU A 3 13.99 6.00 -1.52
C LEU A 3 14.14 7.19 -0.55
N TYR A 4 14.78 8.27 -0.98
CA TYR A 4 14.98 9.47 -0.16
C TYR A 4 13.64 10.08 0.27
N GLU A 5 12.70 10.23 -0.66
CA GLU A 5 11.35 10.72 -0.37
C GLU A 5 10.60 9.78 0.57
N GLN A 6 10.71 8.46 0.38
CA GLN A 6 10.07 7.48 1.26
C GLN A 6 10.63 7.53 2.70
N LEU A 7 11.93 7.73 2.86
CA LEU A 7 12.57 7.88 4.17
C LEU A 7 12.12 9.16 4.88
N HIS A 8 11.87 10.25 4.15
CA HIS A 8 11.26 11.46 4.72
C HIS A 8 9.86 11.19 5.26
N VAL A 9 9.02 10.48 4.50
CA VAL A 9 7.68 10.10 4.98
C VAL A 9 7.75 9.19 6.21
N VAL A 10 8.75 8.28 6.27
CA VAL A 10 8.97 7.46 7.47
C VAL A 10 9.38 8.33 8.66
N HIS A 11 10.27 9.30 8.47
CA HIS A 11 10.68 10.24 9.51
C HIS A 11 9.49 11.02 10.09
N GLU A 12 8.67 11.65 9.24
CA GLU A 12 7.47 12.40 9.67
C GLU A 12 6.49 11.52 10.46
N ARG A 13 6.37 10.24 10.07
CA ARG A 13 5.50 9.29 10.77
C ARG A 13 6.05 8.87 12.13
N LEU A 14 7.36 8.59 12.21
CA LEU A 14 8.02 8.31 13.49
C LEU A 14 7.87 9.49 14.46
N GLU A 15 8.02 10.72 13.97
CA GLU A 15 7.77 11.92 14.75
C GLU A 15 6.31 12.00 15.20
N GLY A 16 5.36 11.67 14.32
CA GLY A 16 3.92 11.67 14.61
C GLY A 16 3.49 10.70 15.72
N ILE A 17 4.15 9.53 15.82
CA ILE A 17 3.88 8.55 16.90
C ILE A 17 4.70 8.82 18.18
N GLY A 18 5.58 9.83 18.17
CA GLY A 18 6.48 10.09 19.29
C GLY A 18 7.51 8.98 19.49
N ALA A 19 8.07 8.47 18.38
CA ALA A 19 9.07 7.41 18.38
C ALA A 19 10.32 7.78 19.20
N HIS A 20 11.08 6.77 19.57
CA HIS A 20 12.31 6.93 20.33
C HIS A 20 13.40 7.66 19.54
N ASP A 21 14.25 8.42 20.23
CA ASP A 21 15.36 9.16 19.61
C ASP A 21 16.28 8.24 18.78
N ASP A 22 16.52 7.01 19.25
CA ASP A 22 17.30 5.99 18.52
C ASP A 22 16.73 5.72 17.11
N SER A 23 15.41 5.72 16.98
CA SER A 23 14.69 5.50 15.72
C SER A 23 14.87 6.71 14.79
N MET A 24 14.75 7.91 15.34
CA MET A 24 14.95 9.17 14.61
C MET A 24 16.38 9.28 14.08
N ASP A 25 17.37 9.00 14.92
CA ASP A 25 18.79 9.00 14.56
C ASP A 25 19.12 8.01 13.43
N LEU A 26 18.53 6.81 13.47
CA LEU A 26 18.69 5.82 12.42
C LEU A 26 18.14 6.34 11.09
N VAL A 27 16.94 6.92 11.09
CA VAL A 27 16.33 7.44 9.86
C VAL A 27 17.11 8.63 9.31
N GLU A 28 17.60 9.52 10.16
CA GLU A 28 18.48 10.61 9.73
C GLU A 28 19.77 10.10 9.07
N LYS A 29 20.40 9.08 9.66
CA LYS A 29 21.59 8.44 9.10
C LYS A 29 21.29 7.83 7.72
N LEU A 30 20.13 7.18 7.57
CA LEU A 30 19.69 6.62 6.29
C LEU A 30 19.36 7.72 5.26
N LEU A 31 18.75 8.83 5.68
CA LEU A 31 18.48 9.99 4.84
C LEU A 31 19.75 10.62 4.28
N LYS A 32 20.75 10.85 5.14
CA LYS A 32 22.09 11.35 4.73
C LYS A 32 22.74 10.41 3.72
N ARG A 33 22.59 9.10 3.90
CA ARG A 33 23.12 8.10 2.95
C ARG A 33 22.33 8.05 1.63
N ALA A 34 21.02 8.27 1.68
CA ALA A 34 20.14 8.26 0.51
C ALA A 34 20.12 9.58 -0.26
N GLU A 35 20.78 10.64 0.22
CA GLU A 35 20.83 11.96 -0.42
C GLU A 35 21.21 11.92 -1.91
N PRO A 36 22.18 11.09 -2.38
CA PRO A 36 22.50 10.99 -3.81
C PRO A 36 21.33 10.48 -4.67
N THR A 37 20.39 9.75 -4.06
CA THR A 37 19.21 9.18 -4.74
C THR A 37 18.02 10.14 -4.79
N LYS A 38 18.16 11.37 -4.26
CA LYS A 38 17.09 12.38 -4.20
C LYS A 38 16.43 12.67 -5.54
N HIS A 39 17.17 12.61 -6.63
CA HIS A 39 16.68 12.87 -7.99
C HIS A 39 16.49 11.60 -8.82
N GLU A 40 16.58 10.43 -8.18
CA GLU A 40 16.41 9.16 -8.86
C GLU A 40 14.94 8.94 -9.24
N LYS A 41 14.71 8.40 -10.44
CA LYS A 41 13.37 8.10 -10.97
C LYS A 41 12.82 6.75 -10.47
N THR A 42 13.67 5.95 -9.85
CA THR A 42 13.31 4.63 -9.31
C THR A 42 12.33 4.81 -8.16
N SER A 43 11.10 4.35 -8.35
CA SER A 43 10.08 4.37 -7.31
C SER A 43 10.25 3.17 -6.39
N VAL A 44 10.14 3.40 -5.08
CA VAL A 44 10.17 2.35 -4.06
C VAL A 44 8.90 2.46 -3.22
N ALA A 45 8.31 1.33 -2.82
CA ALA A 45 7.15 1.33 -1.93
C ALA A 45 7.59 1.48 -0.46
N GLN A 46 6.91 2.33 0.30
CA GLN A 46 7.23 2.58 1.72
C GLN A 46 7.33 1.30 2.55
N ILE A 47 6.39 0.37 2.36
CA ILE A 47 6.38 -0.91 3.07
C ILE A 47 7.64 -1.75 2.81
N GLN A 48 8.21 -1.66 1.61
CA GLN A 48 9.46 -2.36 1.29
C GLN A 48 10.64 -1.70 2.01
N VAL A 49 10.62 -0.37 2.18
CA VAL A 49 11.63 0.37 2.95
C VAL A 49 11.59 -0.06 4.42
N VAL A 50 10.41 -0.01 5.06
CA VAL A 50 10.25 -0.39 6.47
C VAL A 50 10.63 -1.87 6.69
N ARG A 51 10.18 -2.78 5.82
CA ARG A 51 10.58 -4.20 5.88
C ARG A 51 12.07 -4.44 5.66
N HIS A 52 12.75 -3.55 4.94
CA HIS A 52 14.20 -3.61 4.79
C HIS A 52 14.90 -3.12 6.06
N MET A 53 14.42 -2.01 6.65
CA MET A 53 14.93 -1.47 7.91
C MET A 53 14.83 -2.48 9.05
N LEU A 54 13.69 -3.17 9.19
CA LEU A 54 13.49 -4.24 10.20
C LEU A 54 14.49 -5.41 10.10
N ARG A 55 15.23 -5.54 9.00
CA ARG A 55 16.26 -6.57 8.80
C ARG A 55 17.67 -6.05 9.02
N MET A 56 17.84 -4.77 9.32
CA MET A 56 19.14 -4.19 9.60
C MET A 56 19.65 -4.66 10.97
N PRO A 57 20.94 -5.01 11.12
CA PRO A 57 21.49 -5.44 12.41
C PRO A 57 21.25 -4.42 13.52
N GLU A 58 21.45 -3.13 13.21
CA GLU A 58 21.24 -2.00 14.14
C GLU A 58 19.81 -1.93 14.69
N VAL A 59 18.82 -2.45 13.94
CA VAL A 59 17.41 -2.49 14.35
C VAL A 59 17.09 -3.78 15.11
N ILE A 60 17.64 -4.91 14.69
CA ILE A 60 17.41 -6.21 15.34
C ILE A 60 17.95 -6.18 16.78
N ASP A 61 19.08 -5.50 16.99
CA ASP A 61 19.74 -5.43 18.30
C ASP A 61 19.18 -4.32 19.21
N ASN A 62 18.31 -3.43 18.70
CA ASN A 62 17.69 -2.35 19.48
C ASN A 62 16.15 -2.48 19.46
N TYR A 63 15.60 -2.92 20.59
CA TYR A 63 14.15 -3.10 20.77
C TYR A 63 13.33 -1.82 20.58
N ASN A 64 13.86 -0.65 20.92
CA ASN A 64 13.14 0.61 20.73
C ASN A 64 12.87 0.84 19.24
N ILE A 65 13.93 0.74 18.43
CA ILE A 65 13.84 0.91 16.98
C ILE A 65 12.98 -0.17 16.35
N TYR A 66 13.14 -1.42 16.78
CA TYR A 66 12.34 -2.52 16.27
C TYR A 66 10.84 -2.30 16.51
N ASN A 67 10.46 -1.90 17.73
CA ASN A 67 9.06 -1.70 18.11
C ASN A 67 8.44 -0.52 17.34
N ASP A 68 9.13 0.62 17.27
CA ASP A 68 8.64 1.80 16.54
C ASP A 68 8.43 1.49 15.04
N LEU A 69 9.35 0.73 14.43
CA LEU A 69 9.22 0.33 13.03
C LEU A 69 8.14 -0.73 12.81
N GLN A 70 7.86 -1.58 13.80
CA GLN A 70 6.72 -2.49 13.75
C GLN A 70 5.40 -1.74 13.85
N GLU A 71 5.29 -0.75 14.74
CA GLU A 71 4.11 0.10 14.86
C GLU A 71 3.78 0.80 13.54
N LEU A 72 4.79 1.38 12.88
CA LEU A 72 4.61 1.95 11.54
C LEU A 72 4.16 0.95 10.48
N LEU A 73 4.61 -0.30 10.57
CA LEU A 73 4.19 -1.35 9.65
C LEU A 73 2.72 -1.74 9.89
N SER A 74 2.31 -1.86 11.14
CA SER A 74 0.94 -2.20 11.54
C SER A 74 -0.06 -1.13 11.11
N GLU A 75 0.20 0.15 11.38
CA GLU A 75 -0.67 1.26 10.93
C GLU A 75 -0.90 1.24 9.42
N ARG A 76 0.14 0.92 8.66
CA ARG A 76 0.07 0.86 7.20
C ARG A 76 -0.73 -0.36 6.73
N GLU A 77 -0.50 -1.52 7.33
CA GLU A 77 -1.26 -2.73 6.98
C GLU A 77 -2.75 -2.56 7.30
N GLU A 78 -3.10 -1.90 8.41
CA GLU A 78 -4.49 -1.53 8.73
C GLU A 78 -5.11 -0.63 7.66
N SER A 79 -4.39 0.40 7.21
CA SER A 79 -4.88 1.29 6.15
C SER A 79 -5.07 0.58 4.80
N ASP A 80 -4.16 -0.35 4.45
CA ASP A 80 -4.25 -1.12 3.21
C ASP A 80 -5.39 -2.16 3.28
N ILE A 81 -5.65 -2.73 4.46
CA ILE A 81 -6.79 -3.64 4.70
C ILE A 81 -8.10 -2.87 4.56
N ALA A 82 -8.25 -1.72 5.22
CA ALA A 82 -9.45 -0.88 5.13
C ALA A 82 -9.74 -0.48 3.67
N ALA A 83 -8.70 -0.07 2.92
CA ALA A 83 -8.86 0.27 1.50
C ALA A 83 -9.27 -0.93 0.62
N ARG A 84 -8.83 -2.14 0.97
CA ARG A 84 -9.23 -3.37 0.27
C ARG A 84 -10.65 -3.79 0.60
N GLU A 85 -11.08 -3.62 1.84
CA GLU A 85 -12.46 -3.90 2.25
C GLU A 85 -13.45 -2.97 1.54
N ASP A 86 -13.11 -1.68 1.41
CA ASP A 86 -13.92 -0.71 0.67
C ASP A 86 -13.95 -0.98 -0.84
N ALA A 87 -12.85 -1.51 -1.40
CA ALA A 87 -12.74 -1.86 -2.82
C ALA A 87 -13.28 -3.27 -3.17
N ALA A 88 -13.53 -4.12 -2.16
CA ALA A 88 -14.05 -5.46 -2.37
C ALA A 88 -15.51 -5.36 -2.86
N PRO A 89 -15.86 -5.95 -4.03
CA PRO A 89 -17.26 -5.99 -4.44
C PRO A 89 -18.04 -6.77 -3.39
N ALA A 90 -19.16 -6.18 -2.93
CA ALA A 90 -20.02 -6.80 -1.92
C ALA A 90 -20.27 -8.27 -2.29
N ALA A 91 -20.04 -9.19 -1.34
CA ALA A 91 -20.11 -10.64 -1.55
C ALA A 91 -21.49 -11.16 -2.04
N TYR A 92 -22.47 -10.26 -2.14
CA TYR A 92 -23.82 -10.50 -2.66
C TYR A 92 -23.99 -10.17 -4.16
N VAL A 93 -22.98 -9.61 -4.83
CA VAL A 93 -23.06 -9.36 -6.28
C VAL A 93 -22.75 -10.66 -7.01
N ASP A 94 -23.80 -11.37 -7.46
CA ASP A 94 -23.69 -12.48 -8.40
C ASP A 94 -23.14 -11.96 -9.74
N THR A 95 -21.81 -11.96 -9.89
CA THR A 95 -21.10 -11.57 -11.11
C THR A 95 -21.11 -12.67 -12.17
N SER A 96 -21.88 -13.74 -11.99
CA SER A 96 -21.96 -14.81 -12.99
C SER A 96 -22.50 -14.26 -14.30
N HIS A 97 -21.66 -14.26 -15.33
CA HIS A 97 -22.03 -13.92 -16.69
C HIS A 97 -22.87 -15.06 -17.27
N ARG A 98 -24.12 -15.17 -16.81
CA ARG A 98 -25.03 -16.22 -17.29
C ARG A 98 -25.45 -15.88 -18.72
N PRO A 99 -25.27 -16.78 -19.69
CA PRO A 99 -25.71 -16.53 -21.06
C PRO A 99 -27.21 -16.24 -21.07
N LYS A 100 -27.60 -15.19 -21.81
CA LYS A 100 -29.01 -14.77 -21.88
C LYS A 100 -29.88 -15.91 -22.41
N PRO A 101 -31.09 -16.13 -21.85
CA PRO A 101 -31.96 -17.21 -22.31
C PRO A 101 -32.37 -17.01 -23.77
N LYS A 102 -32.60 -18.11 -24.50
CA LYS A 102 -32.97 -18.11 -25.94
C LYS A 102 -34.20 -17.22 -26.25
N SER A 103 -35.08 -16.99 -25.28
CA SER A 103 -36.22 -16.08 -25.37
C SER A 103 -35.82 -14.62 -25.62
N PHE A 104 -34.70 -14.16 -25.06
CA PHE A 104 -34.18 -12.80 -25.26
C PHE A 104 -33.86 -12.53 -26.74
N TYR A 105 -33.17 -13.48 -27.38
CA TYR A 105 -32.80 -13.36 -28.80
C TYR A 105 -34.00 -13.52 -29.74
N LYS A 106 -35.01 -14.34 -29.38
CA LYS A 106 -36.28 -14.41 -30.12
C LYS A 106 -37.00 -13.06 -30.08
N ALA A 107 -37.18 -12.49 -28.89
CA ALA A 107 -37.84 -11.19 -28.73
C ALA A 107 -37.11 -10.05 -29.48
N GLN A 108 -35.78 -10.09 -29.53
CA GLN A 108 -34.99 -9.12 -30.28
C GLN A 108 -35.19 -9.27 -31.81
N LYS A 109 -35.22 -10.51 -32.33
CA LYS A 109 -35.54 -10.78 -33.74
C LYS A 109 -36.96 -10.35 -34.10
N ASP A 110 -37.93 -10.60 -33.23
CA ASP A 110 -39.33 -10.23 -33.47
C ASP A 110 -39.53 -8.71 -33.44
N LYS A 111 -38.80 -7.99 -32.59
CA LYS A 111 -38.77 -6.51 -32.60
C LYS A 111 -38.09 -5.94 -33.83
N ALA A 112 -37.03 -6.59 -34.34
CA ALA A 112 -36.37 -6.18 -35.59
C ALA A 112 -37.27 -6.39 -36.81
N LYS A 113 -38.04 -7.49 -36.86
CA LYS A 113 -39.00 -7.77 -37.94
C LYS A 113 -40.22 -6.85 -37.98
N LYS A 114 -40.60 -6.21 -36.86
CA LYS A 114 -41.71 -5.25 -36.80
C LYS A 114 -41.31 -3.82 -37.13
N LYS A 115 -40.01 -3.54 -37.31
CA LYS A 115 -39.47 -2.21 -37.62
C LYS A 115 -39.01 -2.05 -39.08
N GLY A 116 -39.20 -3.09 -39.91
CA GLY A 116 -39.08 -3.04 -41.37
C GLY A 116 -40.42 -3.39 -41.98
#